data_AF-A0A180FZC2-F1
#
_entry.id   AF-A0A180FZC2-F1
#
_cell.length_a   1.000
_cell.length_b   1.000
_cell.length_c   1.000
_cell.angle_alpha   90.00
_cell.angle_beta   90.00
_cell.angle_gamma   90.00
#
_symmetry.space_group_name_H-M   'P 1'
#
loop_
_entity.id
_entity.type
_entity.pdbx_description
1 polymer ?
#
loop_
_entity_poly.entity_id
_entity_poly.type
_entity_poly.pdbx_seq_one_letter_code
_entity_poly.pdbx_strand_id
1 'polypeptide(L)'
;KSFKNLIIGRGDEEVFDEAWCEAHKKEKKFRKKTANAYTLLELCVSANLYSVVQAANSFSKAMTDLAEACGEQSLIKLGDKLYTLIHLDYVPGTSIAAHISKFQSMYTSLKSAQLVTKHMQVDTAMAGMFFLKSFRHDDSLASLIQNLFDTDPFTFEKLATQMSIEHSRNELSGTINAVSSKPFTRPNKDKFKAVKKKFRNVIPTKN
;
A
#
# COMPACT_ATOMS: atom_id res chain seq x y z
N LYS A 1 -5.03 36.72 -14.39
CA LYS A 1 -4.68 37.75 -13.39
C LYS A 1 -3.89 37.07 -12.27
N SER A 2 -2.77 37.61 -11.81
CA SER A 2 -1.98 37.01 -10.72
C SER A 2 -2.68 37.24 -9.38
N PHE A 3 -2.94 36.17 -8.62
CA PHE A 3 -3.56 36.24 -7.28
C PHE A 3 -2.77 37.17 -6.34
N LYS A 4 -1.44 37.08 -6.35
CA LYS A 4 -0.55 37.97 -5.60
C LYS A 4 -0.79 39.45 -5.90
N ASN A 5 -0.97 39.79 -7.18
CA ASN A 5 -1.23 41.17 -7.59
C ASN A 5 -2.62 41.67 -7.16
N LEU A 6 -3.60 40.78 -7.03
CA LEU A 6 -4.94 41.12 -6.54
C LEU A 6 -4.92 41.44 -5.04
N ILE A 7 -4.14 40.69 -4.25
CA ILE A 7 -3.97 40.93 -2.81
C ILE A 7 -3.21 42.25 -2.58
N ILE A 8 -2.09 42.45 -3.27
CA ILE A 8 -1.30 43.69 -3.19
C ILE A 8 -2.14 44.90 -3.63
N GLY A 9 -2.92 44.77 -4.71
CA GLY A 9 -3.79 45.85 -5.19
C GLY A 9 -4.90 46.25 -4.21
N ARG A 10 -5.22 45.39 -3.23
CA ARG A 10 -6.16 45.70 -2.14
C ARG A 10 -5.48 46.20 -0.86
N GLY A 11 -4.15 46.21 -0.83
CA GLY A 11 -3.40 46.55 0.37
C GLY A 11 -3.53 45.49 1.47
N ASP A 12 -3.71 44.22 1.10
CA ASP A 12 -3.88 43.09 2.03
C ASP A 12 -2.63 42.17 2.06
N GLU A 13 -1.48 42.63 1.58
CA GLU A 13 -0.24 41.84 1.38
C GLU A 13 0.39 41.26 2.66
N GLU A 14 0.13 41.86 3.82
CA GLU A 14 0.70 41.41 5.10
C GLU A 14 0.15 40.02 5.51
N VAL A 15 -0.91 39.53 4.86
CA VAL A 15 -1.39 38.14 5.03
C VAL A 15 -0.40 37.08 4.55
N PHE A 16 0.63 37.47 3.79
CA PHE A 16 1.74 36.60 3.39
C PHE A 16 2.91 36.61 4.39
N ASP A 17 2.92 37.53 5.36
CA ASP A 17 3.95 37.63 6.39
C ASP A 17 3.49 36.90 7.66
N GLU A 18 4.11 35.74 7.92
CA GLU A 18 3.77 34.88 9.05
C GLU A 18 4.03 35.57 10.41
N ALA A 19 5.10 36.36 10.51
CA ALA A 19 5.42 37.11 11.72
C ALA A 19 4.39 38.21 11.97
N TRP A 20 3.95 38.90 10.92
CA TRP A 20 2.86 39.88 11.01
C TRP A 20 1.54 39.22 11.43
N CYS A 21 1.21 38.07 10.83
CA CYS A 21 -0.02 37.32 11.13
C CYS A 21 -0.09 36.90 12.60
N GLU A 22 1.00 36.36 13.16
CA GLU A 22 1.06 35.97 14.57
C GLU A 22 0.96 37.17 15.52
N ALA A 23 1.62 38.29 15.19
CA ALA A 23 1.60 39.49 16.00
C ALA A 23 0.20 40.16 16.04
N HIS A 24 -0.55 40.13 14.93
CA HIS A 24 -1.80 40.89 14.78
C HIS A 24 -3.07 40.02 14.83
N LYS A 25 -2.97 38.71 15.12
CA LYS A 25 -4.09 37.74 15.02
C LYS A 25 -5.38 38.10 15.76
N LYS A 26 -5.29 38.89 16.84
CA LYS A 26 -6.46 39.33 17.63
C LYS A 26 -7.10 40.61 17.10
N GLU A 27 -6.43 41.32 16.20
CA GLU A 27 -6.86 42.62 15.72
C GLU A 27 -8.00 42.53 14.71
N LYS A 28 -8.89 43.54 14.75
CA LYS A 28 -9.96 43.67 13.75
C LYS A 28 -9.39 43.87 12.35
N LYS A 29 -8.26 44.58 12.22
CA LYS A 29 -7.57 44.80 10.94
C LYS A 29 -7.13 43.47 10.34
N PHE A 30 -6.44 42.64 11.12
CA PHE A 30 -6.03 41.29 10.71
C PHE A 30 -7.22 40.44 10.22
N ARG A 31 -8.31 40.38 10.99
CA ARG A 31 -9.51 39.61 10.60
C ARG A 31 -10.07 40.08 9.26
N LYS A 32 -10.12 41.40 9.03
CA LYS A 32 -10.61 41.98 7.77
C LYS A 32 -9.72 41.62 6.59
N LYS A 33 -8.39 41.81 6.73
CA LYS A 33 -7.42 41.49 5.67
C LYS A 33 -7.46 40.01 5.30
N THR A 34 -7.48 39.15 6.32
CA THR A 34 -7.55 37.70 6.15
C THR A 34 -8.84 37.26 5.47
N ALA A 35 -10.00 37.78 5.90
CA ALA A 35 -11.28 37.46 5.27
C ALA A 35 -11.32 37.89 3.79
N ASN A 36 -10.82 39.09 3.47
CA ASN A 36 -10.70 39.56 2.09
C ASN A 36 -9.80 38.64 1.24
N ALA A 37 -8.67 38.22 1.80
CA ALA A 37 -7.72 37.33 1.14
C ALA A 37 -8.36 35.97 0.84
N TYR A 38 -9.12 35.41 1.79
CA TYR A 38 -9.91 34.18 1.58
C TYR A 38 -10.97 34.33 0.50
N THR A 39 -11.75 35.41 0.50
CA THR A 39 -12.74 35.66 -0.56
C THR A 39 -12.08 35.75 -1.93
N LEU A 40 -10.92 36.41 -2.04
CA LEU A 40 -10.17 36.44 -3.29
C LEU A 40 -9.64 35.05 -3.69
N LEU A 41 -9.20 34.27 -2.71
CA LEU A 41 -8.68 32.93 -2.94
C LEU A 41 -9.78 32.03 -3.50
N GLU A 42 -10.95 32.00 -2.87
CA GLU A 42 -12.13 31.27 -3.34
C GLU A 42 -12.55 31.68 -4.76
N LEU A 43 -12.45 32.97 -5.12
CA LEU A 43 -12.73 33.45 -6.48
C LEU A 43 -11.68 33.03 -7.52
N CYS A 44 -10.46 32.69 -7.08
CA CYS A 44 -9.35 32.34 -7.97
C CYS A 44 -9.15 30.82 -8.10
N VAL A 45 -9.62 30.03 -7.14
CA VAL A 45 -9.51 28.56 -7.19
C VAL A 45 -10.68 27.94 -7.95
N SER A 46 -10.46 26.78 -8.55
CA SER A 46 -11.53 26.00 -9.18
C SER A 46 -12.48 25.41 -8.11
N ALA A 47 -13.75 25.23 -8.45
CA ALA A 47 -14.79 24.79 -7.51
C ALA A 47 -14.49 23.46 -6.81
N ASN A 48 -13.72 22.57 -7.45
CA ASN A 48 -13.27 21.30 -6.88
C ASN A 48 -12.24 21.46 -5.73
N LEU A 49 -11.69 22.66 -5.52
CA LEU A 49 -10.74 22.97 -4.44
C LEU A 49 -11.34 23.83 -3.32
N TYR A 50 -12.62 24.18 -3.39
CA TYR A 50 -13.28 25.00 -2.36
C TYR A 50 -13.24 24.33 -0.97
N SER A 51 -13.47 23.02 -0.90
CA SER A 51 -13.40 22.27 0.37
C SER A 51 -12.01 22.30 1.00
N VAL A 52 -10.95 22.33 0.20
CA VAL A 52 -9.55 22.45 0.67
C VAL A 52 -9.33 23.81 1.31
N VAL A 53 -9.81 24.88 0.68
CA VAL A 53 -9.70 26.25 1.22
C VAL A 53 -10.51 26.42 2.50
N GLN A 54 -11.74 25.89 2.52
CA GLN A 54 -12.68 26.05 3.62
C GLN A 54 -12.33 25.23 4.87
N ALA A 55 -11.61 24.11 4.72
CA ALA A 55 -11.16 23.30 5.84
C ALA A 55 -9.98 23.92 6.61
N ALA A 56 -9.26 24.87 6.01
CA ALA A 56 -8.09 25.49 6.61
C ALA A 56 -8.45 26.60 7.60
N ASN A 57 -7.82 26.58 8.77
CA ASN A 57 -8.04 27.55 9.85
C ASN A 57 -7.21 28.85 9.73
N SER A 58 -6.29 28.92 8.78
CA SER A 58 -5.47 30.10 8.51
C SER A 58 -5.16 30.21 7.01
N PHE A 59 -4.94 31.45 6.55
CA PHE A 59 -4.69 31.71 5.14
C PHE A 59 -3.41 31.03 4.63
N SER A 60 -2.34 31.03 5.45
CA SER A 60 -1.10 30.30 5.16
C SER A 60 -1.35 28.79 5.02
N LYS A 61 -2.14 28.22 5.93
CA LYS A 61 -2.54 26.81 5.84
C LYS A 61 -3.38 26.53 4.59
N ALA A 62 -4.32 27.41 4.25
CA ALA A 62 -5.13 27.28 3.04
C ALA A 62 -4.26 27.27 1.77
N MET A 63 -3.26 28.15 1.69
CA MET A 63 -2.30 28.19 0.57
C MET A 63 -1.43 26.93 0.50
N THR A 64 -1.01 26.40 1.65
CA THR A 64 -0.21 25.16 1.73
C THR A 64 -1.03 23.94 1.32
N ASP A 65 -2.22 23.78 1.90
CA ASP A 65 -3.14 22.68 1.61
C ASP A 65 -3.58 22.73 0.13
N LEU A 66 -3.78 23.93 -0.44
CA LEU A 66 -4.02 24.11 -1.88
C LEU A 66 -2.82 23.70 -2.74
N ALA A 67 -1.61 24.10 -2.37
CA ALA A 67 -0.40 23.72 -3.10
C ALA A 67 -0.21 22.19 -3.07
N GLU A 68 -0.50 21.56 -1.94
CA GLU A 68 -0.48 20.12 -1.79
C GLU A 68 -1.54 19.44 -2.66
N ALA A 69 -2.79 19.89 -2.61
CA ALA A 69 -3.88 19.36 -3.43
C ALA A 69 -3.61 19.52 -4.94
N CYS A 70 -3.14 20.69 -5.38
CA CYS A 70 -2.75 20.92 -6.77
C CYS A 70 -1.53 20.08 -7.17
N GLY A 71 -0.57 19.89 -6.27
CA GLY A 71 0.62 19.09 -6.50
C GLY A 71 0.32 17.58 -6.56
N GLU A 72 -0.57 17.09 -5.69
CA GLU A 72 -1.09 15.71 -5.72
C GLU A 72 -1.83 15.40 -7.02
N GLN A 73 -2.52 16.39 -7.58
CA GLN A 73 -3.20 16.31 -8.87
C GLN A 73 -2.29 16.58 -10.07
N SER A 74 -1.00 16.86 -9.86
CA SER A 74 -0.07 17.14 -10.95
C SER A 74 0.24 15.87 -11.76
N LEU A 75 0.38 16.04 -13.08
CA LEU A 75 0.79 14.96 -13.98
C LEU A 75 2.15 14.36 -13.59
N ILE A 76 3.04 15.16 -12.97
CA ILE A 76 4.34 14.69 -12.49
C ILE A 76 4.15 13.67 -11.35
N LYS A 77 3.40 14.03 -10.30
CA LYS A 77 3.15 13.08 -9.20
C LYS A 77 2.33 11.87 -9.66
N LEU A 78 1.42 12.03 -10.62
CA LEU A 78 0.73 10.90 -11.23
C LEU A 78 1.71 9.95 -11.94
N GLY A 79 2.66 10.53 -12.70
CA GLY A 79 3.75 9.81 -13.34
C GLY A 79 4.63 9.07 -12.34
N ASP A 80 4.99 9.71 -11.22
CA ASP A 80 5.78 9.08 -10.14
C ASP A 80 5.04 7.89 -9.52
N LYS A 81 3.73 8.04 -9.24
CA LYS A 81 2.89 6.94 -8.72
C LYS A 81 2.81 5.78 -9.71
N LEU A 82 2.61 6.06 -11.00
CA LEU A 82 2.62 5.03 -12.05
C LEU A 82 3.98 4.34 -12.11
N TYR A 83 5.06 5.11 -12.17
CA TYR A 83 6.43 4.60 -12.26
C TYR A 83 6.72 3.65 -11.11
N THR A 84 6.37 4.07 -9.88
CA THR A 84 6.58 3.26 -8.68
C THR A 84 5.74 1.97 -8.72
N LEU A 85 4.50 2.02 -9.20
CA LEU A 85 3.65 0.82 -9.35
C LEU A 85 4.22 -0.16 -10.39
N ILE A 86 4.66 0.33 -11.56
CA ILE A 86 5.25 -0.49 -12.62
C ILE A 86 6.58 -1.12 -12.18
N HIS A 87 7.37 -0.41 -11.39
CA HIS A 87 8.68 -0.86 -10.91
C HIS A 87 8.62 -1.56 -9.55
N LEU A 88 7.42 -1.84 -9.03
CA LEU A 88 7.28 -2.68 -7.86
C LEU A 88 7.59 -4.12 -8.28
N ASP A 89 8.71 -4.64 -7.81
CA ASP A 89 9.12 -6.03 -8.00
C ASP A 89 9.01 -6.79 -6.66
N TYR A 90 8.46 -7.99 -6.71
CA TYR A 90 8.42 -8.94 -5.60
C TYR A 90 9.83 -9.46 -5.34
N VAL A 91 10.17 -9.62 -4.06
CA VAL A 91 11.44 -10.20 -3.63
C VAL A 91 11.21 -11.68 -3.29
N PRO A 92 11.82 -12.63 -4.03
CA PRO A 92 11.67 -14.06 -3.74
C PRO A 92 12.01 -14.40 -2.29
N GLY A 93 11.22 -15.28 -1.68
CA GLY A 93 11.36 -15.68 -0.28
C GLY A 93 10.77 -14.70 0.75
N THR A 94 10.15 -13.60 0.31
CA THR A 94 9.39 -12.70 1.20
C THR A 94 7.90 -13.03 1.21
N SER A 95 7.11 -12.34 2.06
CA SER A 95 5.67 -12.61 2.13
C SER A 95 4.94 -12.10 0.89
N ILE A 96 4.33 -13.01 0.12
CA ILE A 96 3.43 -12.66 -1.00
C ILE A 96 2.25 -11.80 -0.51
N ALA A 97 1.70 -12.11 0.66
CA ALA A 97 0.61 -11.33 1.25
C ALA A 97 1.03 -9.87 1.51
N ALA A 98 2.23 -9.66 2.06
CA ALA A 98 2.77 -8.31 2.27
C ALA A 98 2.98 -7.57 0.94
N HIS A 99 3.45 -8.27 -0.09
CA HIS A 99 3.60 -7.70 -1.44
C HIS A 99 2.26 -7.31 -2.06
N ILE A 100 1.23 -8.15 -1.93
CA ILE A 100 -0.14 -7.85 -2.36
C ILE A 100 -0.67 -6.60 -1.65
N SER A 101 -0.52 -6.51 -0.33
CA SER A 101 -0.95 -5.32 0.42
C SER A 101 -0.21 -4.05 -0.02
N LYS A 102 1.10 -4.15 -0.27
CA LYS A 102 1.90 -3.03 -0.79
C LYS A 102 1.44 -2.60 -2.18
N PHE A 103 1.25 -3.54 -3.09
CA PHE A 103 0.74 -3.27 -4.43
C PHE A 103 -0.65 -2.60 -4.37
N GLN A 104 -1.56 -3.15 -3.55
CA GLN A 104 -2.91 -2.60 -3.36
C GLN A 104 -2.88 -1.16 -2.86
N SER A 105 -2.06 -0.87 -1.85
CA SER A 105 -1.90 0.49 -1.31
C SER A 105 -1.44 1.49 -2.38
N MET A 106 -0.45 1.10 -3.17
CA MET A 106 0.07 1.94 -4.26
C MET A 106 -0.95 2.13 -5.39
N TYR A 107 -1.68 1.07 -5.75
CA TYR A 107 -2.72 1.13 -6.77
C TYR A 107 -3.90 1.99 -6.33
N THR A 108 -4.34 1.89 -5.07
CA THR A 108 -5.37 2.79 -4.51
C THR A 108 -4.91 4.25 -4.57
N SER A 109 -3.66 4.53 -4.21
CA SER A 109 -3.10 5.88 -4.30
C SER A 109 -3.07 6.41 -5.75
N LEU A 110 -2.77 5.55 -6.72
CA LEU A 110 -2.82 5.89 -8.14
C LEU A 110 -4.26 6.18 -8.61
N LYS A 111 -5.23 5.31 -8.28
CA LYS A 111 -6.65 5.53 -8.61
C LYS A 111 -7.15 6.88 -8.10
N SER A 112 -6.83 7.23 -6.86
CA SER A 112 -7.21 8.52 -6.27
C SER A 112 -6.65 9.72 -7.06
N ALA A 113 -5.39 9.63 -7.52
CA ALA A 113 -4.80 10.69 -8.35
C ALA A 113 -5.45 10.77 -9.75
N GLN A 114 -5.85 9.62 -10.32
CA GLN A 114 -6.46 9.54 -11.65
C GLN A 114 -7.87 10.13 -11.72
N LEU A 115 -8.63 10.14 -10.62
CA LEU A 115 -9.97 10.75 -10.56
C LEU A 115 -9.96 12.23 -10.96
N VAL A 116 -8.82 12.90 -10.83
CA VAL A 116 -8.67 14.33 -11.11
C VAL A 116 -8.07 14.60 -12.50
N THR A 117 -7.42 13.61 -13.11
CA THR A 117 -6.77 13.72 -14.42
C THR A 117 -7.51 12.92 -15.48
N LYS A 118 -8.23 13.59 -16.40
CA LYS A 118 -9.00 12.93 -17.46
C LYS A 118 -8.14 12.22 -18.53
N HIS A 119 -6.84 12.50 -18.58
CA HIS A 119 -5.97 12.09 -19.70
C HIS A 119 -5.27 10.74 -19.51
N MET A 120 -5.28 10.17 -18.30
CA MET A 120 -4.52 8.95 -18.01
C MET A 120 -5.28 8.06 -17.03
N GLN A 121 -5.71 6.90 -17.51
CA GLN A 121 -6.46 5.91 -16.73
C GLN A 121 -5.71 4.57 -16.74
N VAL A 122 -5.52 3.98 -15.57
CA VAL A 122 -5.01 2.62 -15.40
C VAL A 122 -6.21 1.81 -14.94
N ASP A 123 -6.79 1.08 -15.88
CA ASP A 123 -7.90 0.20 -15.59
C ASP A 123 -7.45 -1.00 -14.74
N THR A 124 -8.42 -1.79 -14.32
CA THR A 124 -8.19 -2.96 -13.44
C THR A 124 -7.42 -4.08 -14.13
N ALA A 125 -7.50 -4.17 -15.47
CA ALA A 125 -6.76 -5.16 -16.25
C ALA A 125 -5.28 -4.78 -16.36
N MET A 126 -4.98 -3.50 -16.61
CA MET A 126 -3.62 -2.98 -16.64
C MET A 126 -2.94 -3.08 -15.28
N ALA A 127 -3.68 -2.81 -14.19
CA ALA A 127 -3.20 -3.10 -12.84
C ALA A 127 -2.92 -4.59 -12.62
N GLY A 128 -3.76 -5.48 -13.17
CA GLY A 128 -3.52 -6.92 -13.17
C GLY A 128 -2.23 -7.32 -13.90
N MET A 129 -1.96 -6.74 -15.07
CA MET A 129 -0.71 -6.96 -15.82
C MET A 129 0.51 -6.51 -15.01
N PHE A 130 0.46 -5.31 -14.42
CA PHE A 130 1.54 -4.81 -13.56
C PHE A 130 1.75 -5.69 -12.32
N PHE A 131 0.66 -6.19 -11.74
CA PHE A 131 0.71 -7.11 -10.60
C PHE A 131 1.40 -8.41 -10.97
N LEU A 132 1.02 -9.08 -12.07
CA LEU A 132 1.71 -10.30 -12.50
C LEU A 132 3.18 -10.05 -12.88
N LYS A 133 3.45 -8.94 -13.57
CA LYS A 133 4.81 -8.50 -13.90
C LYS A 133 5.69 -8.33 -12.67
N SER A 134 5.13 -7.94 -11.52
CA SER A 134 5.91 -7.74 -10.30
C SER A 134 6.60 -9.04 -9.82
N PHE A 135 6.10 -10.22 -10.21
CA PHE A 135 6.68 -11.51 -9.83
C PHE A 135 7.69 -12.07 -10.84
N ARG A 136 8.07 -11.31 -11.88
CA ARG A 136 8.94 -11.76 -12.99
C ARG A 136 10.32 -12.32 -12.58
N HIS A 137 10.74 -12.10 -11.35
CA HIS A 137 12.04 -12.55 -10.82
C HIS A 137 11.95 -13.81 -9.95
N ASP A 138 10.75 -14.38 -9.79
CA ASP A 138 10.55 -15.64 -9.07
C ASP A 138 10.05 -16.73 -10.03
N ASP A 139 11.00 -17.49 -10.58
CA ASP A 139 10.71 -18.59 -11.50
C ASP A 139 9.86 -19.69 -10.86
N SER A 140 9.87 -19.82 -9.53
CA SER A 140 9.04 -20.80 -8.82
C SER A 140 7.53 -20.52 -8.95
N LEU A 141 7.18 -19.26 -9.23
CA LEU A 141 5.81 -18.81 -9.42
C LEU A 141 5.39 -18.81 -10.90
N ALA A 142 6.28 -19.15 -11.84
CA ALA A 142 5.98 -19.05 -13.28
C ALA A 142 4.74 -19.86 -13.70
N SER A 143 4.59 -21.09 -13.20
CA SER A 143 3.41 -21.93 -13.50
C SER A 143 2.11 -21.36 -12.91
N LEU A 144 2.18 -20.80 -11.70
CA LEU A 144 1.05 -20.12 -11.07
C LEU A 144 0.67 -18.86 -11.85
N ILE A 145 1.63 -18.03 -12.24
CA ILE A 145 1.40 -16.81 -13.03
C ILE A 145 0.75 -17.15 -14.38
N GLN A 146 1.18 -18.23 -15.04
CA GLN A 146 0.54 -18.70 -16.27
C GLN A 146 -0.92 -19.08 -16.04
N ASN A 147 -1.23 -19.84 -14.98
CA ASN A 147 -2.62 -20.20 -14.64
C ASN A 147 -3.49 -18.99 -14.32
N LEU A 148 -2.88 -17.93 -13.76
CA LEU A 148 -3.59 -16.69 -13.45
C LEU A 148 -3.94 -15.88 -14.71
N PHE A 149 -3.27 -16.11 -15.84
CA PHE A 149 -3.50 -15.38 -17.09
C PHE A 149 -4.92 -15.56 -17.64
N ASP A 150 -5.48 -16.76 -17.45
CA ASP A 150 -6.82 -17.13 -17.93
C ASP A 150 -7.95 -16.73 -16.96
N THR A 151 -7.65 -15.95 -15.92
CA THR A 151 -8.65 -15.51 -14.93
C THR A 151 -9.67 -14.56 -15.57
N ASP A 152 -10.96 -14.88 -15.46
CA ASP A 152 -12.06 -14.04 -15.90
C ASP A 152 -12.94 -13.58 -14.70
N PRO A 153 -13.14 -12.26 -14.49
CA PRO A 153 -12.52 -11.16 -15.21
C PRO A 153 -11.04 -10.98 -14.85
N PHE A 154 -10.24 -10.57 -15.84
CA PHE A 154 -8.82 -10.28 -15.65
C PHE A 154 -8.66 -8.95 -14.90
N THR A 155 -8.68 -9.00 -13.57
CA THR A 155 -8.54 -7.83 -12.70
C THR A 155 -7.53 -8.07 -11.59
N PHE A 156 -6.88 -6.99 -11.14
CA PHE A 156 -6.00 -7.04 -9.97
C PHE A 156 -6.65 -7.74 -8.77
N GLU A 157 -7.90 -7.41 -8.45
CA GLU A 157 -8.60 -7.93 -7.27
C GLU A 157 -8.78 -9.46 -7.33
N LYS A 158 -9.09 -9.99 -8.53
CA LYS A 158 -9.23 -11.44 -8.76
C LYS A 158 -7.87 -12.13 -8.70
N LEU A 159 -6.87 -11.57 -9.37
CA LEU A 159 -5.51 -12.12 -9.41
C LEU A 159 -4.87 -12.15 -8.02
N ALA A 160 -5.00 -11.08 -7.22
CA ALA A 160 -4.48 -11.01 -5.86
C ALA A 160 -5.13 -12.04 -4.93
N THR A 161 -6.43 -12.25 -5.07
CA THR A 161 -7.17 -13.27 -4.32
C THR A 161 -6.66 -14.67 -4.66
N GLN A 162 -6.58 -14.99 -5.95
CA GLN A 162 -6.15 -16.31 -6.42
C GLN A 162 -4.68 -16.59 -6.08
N MET A 163 -3.79 -15.59 -6.23
CA MET A 163 -2.39 -15.69 -5.83
C MET A 163 -2.24 -16.01 -4.34
N SER A 164 -3.06 -15.38 -3.48
CA SER A 164 -3.06 -15.66 -2.04
C SER A 164 -3.50 -17.09 -1.71
N ILE A 165 -4.54 -17.58 -2.40
CA ILE A 165 -5.09 -18.93 -2.20
C ILE A 165 -4.07 -19.99 -2.65
N GLU A 166 -3.53 -19.86 -3.86
CA GLU A 166 -2.63 -20.87 -4.43
C GLU A 166 -1.28 -20.92 -3.71
N HIS A 167 -0.75 -19.76 -3.30
CA HIS A 167 0.46 -19.74 -2.47
C HIS A 167 0.23 -20.46 -1.13
N SER A 168 -0.90 -20.22 -0.47
CA SER A 168 -1.24 -20.89 0.78
C SER A 168 -1.37 -22.42 0.62
N ARG A 169 -1.91 -22.88 -0.53
CA ARG A 169 -2.00 -24.32 -0.86
C ARG A 169 -0.64 -24.97 -1.08
N ASN A 170 0.29 -24.26 -1.71
CA ASN A 170 1.65 -24.75 -1.96
C ASN A 170 2.46 -24.87 -0.66
N GLU A 171 2.36 -23.89 0.24
CA GLU A 171 2.98 -23.94 1.58
C GLU A 171 2.46 -25.13 2.40
N LEU A 172 1.14 -25.36 2.37
CA LEU A 172 0.50 -26.51 3.05
C LEU A 172 0.94 -27.84 2.45
N SER A 173 1.01 -27.94 1.11
CA SER A 173 1.42 -29.17 0.42
C SER A 173 2.91 -29.49 0.63
N GLY A 174 3.78 -28.48 0.67
CA GLY A 174 5.20 -28.64 1.02
C GLY A 174 5.41 -29.15 2.44
N THR A 175 4.56 -28.70 3.38
CA THR A 175 4.60 -29.13 4.79
C THR A 175 4.15 -30.59 4.96
N ILE A 176 3.12 -31.02 4.21
CA ILE A 176 2.62 -32.41 4.27
C ILE A 176 3.64 -33.39 3.66
N ASN A 177 4.34 -32.99 2.61
CA ASN A 177 5.35 -33.83 1.95
C ASN A 177 6.64 -33.99 2.79
N ALA A 178 6.95 -33.07 3.70
CA ALA A 178 8.06 -33.22 4.65
C ALA A 178 7.79 -34.24 5.77
N VAL A 179 6.51 -34.53 6.08
CA VAL A 179 6.12 -35.49 7.13
C VAL A 179 6.01 -36.93 6.61
N SER A 180 5.97 -37.14 5.29
CA SER A 180 5.92 -38.47 4.67
C SER A 180 7.32 -38.98 4.29
N SER A 181 8.18 -39.21 5.29
CA SER A 181 9.40 -39.99 5.10
C SER A 181 9.57 -41.08 6.17
N LYS A 182 8.76 -42.13 5.98
CA LYS A 182 8.91 -43.57 6.31
C LYS A 182 7.64 -44.14 6.98
N PRO A 183 7.08 -45.26 6.48
CA PRO A 183 6.02 -45.94 7.19
C PRO A 183 6.57 -46.51 8.50
N PHE A 184 6.01 -46.08 9.63
CA PHE A 184 6.32 -46.63 10.95
C PHE A 184 5.88 -48.09 11.00
N THR A 185 6.83 -49.01 10.85
CA THR A 185 6.60 -50.44 11.05
C THR A 185 6.49 -50.69 12.55
N ARG A 186 5.31 -51.10 13.04
CA ARG A 186 5.11 -51.49 14.44
C ARG A 186 6.09 -52.60 14.83
N PRO A 187 6.82 -52.50 15.96
CA PRO A 187 7.65 -53.61 16.43
C PRO A 187 6.76 -54.78 16.85
N ASN A 188 7.07 -55.97 16.33
CA ASN A 188 6.42 -57.22 16.71
C ASN A 188 6.64 -57.51 18.21
N LYS A 189 5.55 -57.66 18.97
CA LYS A 189 5.53 -57.87 20.44
C LYS A 189 6.24 -59.16 20.88
N ASP A 190 6.47 -60.11 19.98
CA ASP A 190 7.03 -61.41 20.36
C ASP A 190 8.54 -61.41 20.63
N LYS A 191 9.28 -60.37 20.20
CA LYS A 191 10.73 -60.27 20.46
C LYS A 191 11.08 -59.70 21.84
N PHE A 192 10.14 -59.07 22.55
CA PHE A 192 10.42 -58.46 23.87
C PHE A 192 10.29 -59.42 25.07
N LYS A 193 9.66 -60.59 24.90
CA LYS A 193 9.56 -61.59 25.98
C LYS A 193 10.83 -62.43 26.16
N ALA A 194 11.69 -62.53 25.13
CA ALA A 194 12.92 -63.32 25.20
C ALA A 194 14.06 -62.62 25.97
N VAL A 195 14.07 -61.28 26.00
CA VAL A 195 15.16 -60.51 26.66
C VAL A 195 14.97 -60.43 28.18
N LYS A 196 13.72 -60.39 28.67
CA LYS A 196 13.43 -60.31 30.12
C LYS A 196 13.75 -61.59 30.90
N LYS A 197 13.92 -62.74 30.24
CA LYS A 197 14.24 -64.02 30.92
C LYS A 197 15.74 -64.22 31.14
N LYS A 198 16.61 -63.47 30.45
CA LYS A 198 18.08 -63.60 30.57
C LYS A 198 18.71 -62.76 31.69
N PHE A 199 18.00 -61.80 32.28
CA PHE A 199 18.55 -60.90 33.30
C PHE A 199 18.19 -61.26 34.75
N ARG A 200 17.57 -62.41 35.02
CA ARG A 200 17.15 -62.82 36.38
C ARG A 200 18.13 -63.74 37.12
N ASN A 201 19.24 -64.16 36.50
CA ASN A 201 20.17 -65.16 37.08
C ASN A 201 21.60 -64.64 37.34
N VAL A 202 21.79 -63.38 37.72
CA VAL A 202 23.11 -62.91 38.17
C VAL A 202 22.97 -61.89 39.31
N ILE A 203 22.65 -62.34 40.53
CA ILE A 203 23.13 -61.72 41.78
C ILE A 203 23.29 -62.82 42.84
N PRO A 204 24.50 -63.11 43.36
CA PRO A 204 24.70 -64.02 44.49
C PRO A 204 24.50 -63.27 45.83
N THR A 205 23.75 -63.89 46.75
CA THR A 205 23.60 -63.46 48.14
C THR A 205 24.85 -63.82 48.95
N LYS A 206 25.48 -62.82 49.58
CA LYS A 206 26.45 -62.99 50.66
C LYS A 206 25.75 -63.50 51.93
N ASN A 207 26.35 -64.47 52.60
CA ASN A 207 26.58 -64.50 54.05
C ASN A 207 27.90 -65.23 54.29
#